data_AF-A0A7S1GGZ9-F1
#
_entry.id   AF-A0A7S1GGZ9-F1
#
_cell.length_a   1.000
_cell.length_b   1.000
_cell.length_c   1.000
_cell.angle_alpha   90.00
_cell.angle_beta   90.00
_cell.angle_gamma   90.00
#
_symmetry.space_group_name_H-M   'P 1'
#
loop_
_entity.id
_entity.type
_entity.pdbx_description
1 polymer ?
#
loop_
_entity_poly.entity_id
_entity_poly.type
_entity_poly.pdbx_seq_one_letter_code
_entity_poly.pdbx_strand_id
1 'polypeptide(L)'
;AFCIGYVCFSWIVKGSVDFLGFLYLLGTIKVGVTIGKYVPQALLNKSRQSTVGWNVLNVILDLTGGVLSLIQLVGDCASMGDWSGLFGNPTKLFLSMITIFFDLVFLIQHYFLYADKDSYSQLPLEAQQQPSIEAA
;
A
#
# COMPACT_ATOMS: atom_id res chain seq x y z
N ALA A 1 -12.73 -15.05 9.62
CA ALA A 1 -13.74 -15.21 10.69
C ALA A 1 -14.52 -13.91 10.95
N PHE A 2 -13.87 -12.81 11.35
CA PHE A 2 -14.55 -11.55 11.71
C PHE A 2 -15.41 -10.93 10.58
N CYS A 3 -14.86 -10.80 9.37
CA CYS A 3 -15.58 -10.27 8.20
C CYS A 3 -16.80 -11.11 7.81
N ILE A 4 -16.68 -12.44 7.86
CA ILE A 4 -17.78 -13.38 7.57
C ILE A 4 -18.87 -13.24 8.64
N GLY A 5 -18.47 -13.16 9.93
CA GLY A 5 -19.40 -12.92 11.03
C GLY A 5 -20.19 -11.62 10.87
N TYR A 6 -19.53 -10.52 10.49
CA TYR A 6 -20.20 -9.23 10.23
C TYR A 6 -21.23 -9.34 9.08
N VAL A 7 -20.86 -9.98 7.97
CA VAL A 7 -21.76 -10.17 6.81
C VAL A 7 -22.96 -11.03 7.21
N CYS A 8 -22.74 -12.19 7.82
CA CYS A 8 -23.81 -13.08 8.29
C CYS A 8 -24.73 -12.39 9.30
N PHE A 9 -24.16 -11.66 10.27
CA PHE A 9 -24.93 -10.90 11.25
C PHE A 9 -25.81 -9.82 10.59
N SER A 10 -25.24 -9.05 9.65
CA SER A 10 -25.99 -8.01 8.93
C SER A 10 -27.16 -8.61 8.14
N TRP A 11 -26.94 -9.75 7.47
CA TRP A 11 -27.97 -10.44 6.71
C TRP A 11 -29.08 -11.01 7.62
N ILE A 12 -28.72 -11.60 8.76
CA ILE A 12 -29.69 -12.14 9.74
C ILE A 12 -30.55 -11.04 10.36
N VAL A 13 -29.95 -9.90 10.74
CA VAL A 13 -30.65 -8.84 11.48
C VAL A 13 -31.44 -7.90 10.55
N LYS A 14 -30.87 -7.54 9.39
CA LYS A 14 -31.46 -6.54 8.47
C LYS A 14 -32.12 -7.17 7.24
N GLY A 15 -31.97 -8.48 7.00
CA GLY A 15 -32.45 -9.17 5.78
C GLY A 15 -31.63 -8.85 4.52
N SER A 16 -30.61 -8.01 4.62
CA SER A 16 -29.74 -7.60 3.52
C SER A 16 -28.32 -7.36 4.01
N VAL A 17 -27.32 -7.51 3.14
CA VAL A 17 -25.93 -7.23 3.48
C VAL A 17 -25.68 -5.72 3.54
N ASP A 18 -25.15 -5.23 4.66
CA ASP A 18 -24.70 -3.85 4.80
C ASP A 18 -23.34 -3.64 4.13
N PHE A 19 -23.38 -3.39 2.82
CA PHE A 19 -22.18 -3.31 1.99
C PHE A 19 -21.28 -2.12 2.36
N LEU A 20 -21.86 -0.96 2.65
CA LEU A 20 -21.09 0.23 3.01
C LEU A 20 -20.37 0.04 4.35
N GLY A 21 -21.09 -0.48 5.36
CA GLY A 21 -20.47 -0.82 6.65
C GLY A 21 -19.38 -1.88 6.51
N PHE A 22 -19.58 -2.86 5.62
CA PHE A 22 -18.56 -3.86 5.31
C PHE A 22 -17.29 -3.25 4.69
N LEU A 23 -17.43 -2.30 3.76
CA LEU A 23 -16.28 -1.58 3.19
C LEU A 23 -15.53 -0.75 4.24
N TYR A 24 -16.25 -0.10 5.16
CA TYR A 24 -15.60 0.62 6.27
C TYR A 24 -14.85 -0.32 7.22
N LEU A 25 -15.39 -1.51 7.47
CA LEU A 25 -14.69 -2.55 8.24
C LEU A 25 -13.40 -2.96 7.55
N LEU A 26 -13.45 -3.27 6.24
CA LEU A 26 -12.26 -3.63 5.47
C LEU A 26 -11.22 -2.49 5.45
N GLY A 27 -11.66 -1.24 5.28
CA GLY A 27 -10.79 -0.07 5.33
C GLY A 27 -10.06 0.06 6.67
N THR A 28 -10.79 -0.14 7.77
CA THR A 28 -10.22 -0.10 9.13
C THR A 28 -9.18 -1.20 9.36
N ILE A 29 -9.48 -2.43 8.92
CA ILE A 29 -8.51 -3.54 8.97
C ILE A 29 -7.28 -3.21 8.11
N LYS A 30 -7.47 -2.66 6.91
CA LYS A 30 -6.37 -2.26 6.02
C LYS A 30 -5.46 -1.24 6.70
N VAL A 31 -5.99 -0.21 7.37
CA VAL A 31 -5.16 0.76 8.14
C VAL A 31 -4.31 0.04 9.19
N GLY A 32 -4.91 -0.85 9.98
CA GLY A 32 -4.18 -1.60 11.01
C GLY A 32 -3.06 -2.46 10.43
N VAL A 33 -3.35 -3.21 9.36
CA VAL A 33 -2.35 -4.02 8.66
C VAL A 33 -1.24 -3.13 8.08
N THR A 34 -1.60 -2.00 7.47
CA THR A 34 -0.67 -1.03 6.88
C THR A 34 0.32 -0.51 7.91
N ILE A 35 -0.14 -0.02 9.06
CA ILE A 35 0.76 0.46 10.12
C ILE A 35 1.66 -0.67 10.63
N GLY A 36 1.06 -1.85 10.88
CA GLY A 36 1.77 -3.02 11.40
C GLY A 36 2.87 -3.52 10.49
N LYS A 37 2.70 -3.42 9.16
CA LYS A 37 3.74 -3.83 8.18
C LYS A 37 4.70 -2.70 7.82
N TYR A 38 4.22 -1.46 7.69
CA TYR A 38 5.02 -0.37 7.15
C TYR A 38 6.03 0.20 8.13
N VAL A 39 5.68 0.28 9.43
CA VAL A 39 6.64 0.75 10.43
C VAL A 39 7.86 -0.18 10.54
N PRO A 40 7.71 -1.51 10.70
CA PRO A 40 8.84 -2.42 10.69
C PRO A 40 9.62 -2.38 9.37
N GLN A 41 8.92 -2.30 8.23
CA GLN A 41 9.59 -2.23 6.92
C GLN A 41 10.47 -0.99 6.79
N ALA A 42 9.97 0.19 7.19
CA ALA A 42 10.73 1.44 7.11
C ALA A 42 11.98 1.40 8.01
N LEU A 43 11.87 0.81 9.20
CA LEU A 43 12.99 0.61 10.12
C LEU A 43 14.00 -0.41 9.61
N LEU A 44 13.53 -1.52 9.03
CA LEU A 44 14.40 -2.54 8.44
C LEU A 44 15.15 -2.00 7.22
N ASN A 45 14.48 -1.23 6.35
CA ASN A 45 15.12 -0.56 5.22
C ASN A 45 16.23 0.38 5.71
N LYS A 46 15.96 1.14 6.80
CA LYS A 46 16.96 2.02 7.41
C LYS A 46 18.16 1.25 7.98
N SER A 47 17.91 0.17 8.72
CA SER A 47 18.93 -0.64 9.36
C SER A 47 19.81 -1.38 8.34
N ARG A 48 19.20 -1.98 7.31
CA ARG A 48 19.91 -2.71 6.25
C ARG A 48 20.53 -1.78 5.20
N GLN A 49 20.10 -0.53 5.16
CA GLN A 49 20.40 0.43 4.10
C GLN A 49 20.18 -0.18 2.70
N SER A 50 19.09 -0.92 2.53
CA SER A 50 18.74 -1.60 1.29
C SER A 50 17.23 -1.83 1.22
N THR A 51 16.69 -1.72 0.01
CA THR A 51 15.28 -1.99 -0.35
C THR A 51 15.13 -3.20 -1.26
N VAL A 52 16.20 -3.96 -1.47
CA VAL A 52 16.18 -5.16 -2.33
C VAL A 52 15.23 -6.22 -1.76
N GLY A 53 14.43 -6.85 -2.62
CA GLY A 53 13.62 -8.03 -2.27
C GLY A 53 12.11 -7.84 -2.24
N TRP A 54 11.57 -6.68 -2.65
CA TRP A 54 10.12 -6.50 -2.80
C TRP A 54 9.76 -5.58 -3.97
N ASN A 55 8.54 -5.72 -4.48
CA ASN A 55 8.09 -5.05 -5.70
C ASN A 55 7.72 -3.58 -5.45
N VAL A 56 8.57 -2.65 -5.91
CA VAL A 56 8.31 -1.20 -5.84
C VAL A 56 7.03 -0.77 -6.57
N LEU A 57 6.62 -1.49 -7.63
CA LEU A 57 5.39 -1.16 -8.34
C LEU A 57 4.15 -1.26 -7.44
N ASN A 58 4.16 -2.16 -6.45
CA ASN A 58 3.05 -2.26 -5.50
C ASN A 58 2.93 -0.99 -4.64
N VAL A 59 4.06 -0.38 -4.27
CA VAL A 59 4.09 0.90 -3.53
C VAL A 59 3.55 2.03 -4.39
N ILE A 60 3.96 2.08 -5.66
CA ILE A 60 3.47 3.10 -6.60
C ILE A 60 1.96 2.95 -6.82
N LEU A 61 1.47 1.72 -6.90
CA LEU A 61 0.04 1.43 -7.03
C LEU A 61 -0.74 1.81 -5.76
N ASP A 62 -0.23 1.49 -4.57
CA ASP A 62 -0.84 1.90 -3.30
C ASP A 62 -0.84 3.43 -3.15
N LEU A 63 0.25 4.11 -3.53
CA LEU A 63 0.35 5.57 -3.54
C LEU A 63 -0.68 6.19 -4.48
N THR A 64 -0.73 5.69 -5.71
CA THR A 64 -1.68 6.15 -6.72
C THR A 64 -3.11 5.94 -6.24
N GLY A 65 -3.43 4.77 -5.69
CA GLY A 65 -4.73 4.47 -5.10
C GLY A 65 -5.08 5.40 -3.94
N GLY A 66 -4.11 5.71 -3.06
CA GLY A 66 -4.27 6.66 -1.97
C GLY A 66 -4.58 8.07 -2.45
N VAL A 67 -3.83 8.57 -3.44
CA VAL A 67 -4.04 9.88 -4.06
C VAL A 67 -5.41 9.96 -4.75
N LEU A 68 -5.75 8.98 -5.59
CA LEU A 68 -7.05 8.93 -6.26
C LEU A 68 -8.20 8.89 -5.25
N SER A 69 -8.06 8.12 -4.18
CA SER A 69 -9.05 8.04 -3.10
C SER A 69 -9.25 9.39 -2.39
N LEU A 70 -8.17 10.14 -2.16
CA LEU A 70 -8.23 11.46 -1.56
C LEU A 70 -8.88 12.49 -2.52
N ILE A 71 -8.51 12.45 -3.80
CA ILE A 71 -9.13 13.30 -4.84
C ILE A 71 -10.63 13.05 -4.92
N GLN A 72 -11.05 11.78 -4.89
CA GLN A 72 -12.48 11.43 -4.86
C GLN A 72 -13.17 12.04 -3.64
N LEU A 73 -12.60 11.91 -2.44
CA LEU A 73 -13.20 12.45 -1.22
C LEU A 73 -13.33 13.99 -1.25
N VAL A 74 -12.31 14.68 -1.77
CA VAL A 74 -12.35 16.14 -1.95
C VAL A 74 -13.41 16.54 -2.99
N GLY A 75 -13.48 15.81 -4.10
CA GLY A 75 -14.48 16.04 -5.15
C GLY A 75 -15.91 15.84 -4.64
N ASP A 76 -16.15 14.81 -3.82
CA ASP A 76 -17.45 14.55 -3.19
C ASP A 76 -17.86 15.73 -2.28
N CYS A 77 -16.93 16.21 -1.44
CA CYS A 77 -17.18 17.37 -0.56
C CYS A 77 -17.45 18.65 -1.34
N ALA A 78 -16.67 18.89 -2.40
CA ALA A 78 -16.84 20.05 -3.27
C ALA A 78 -18.19 20.03 -4.00
N SER A 79 -18.63 18.85 -4.46
CA SER A 79 -19.92 18.65 -5.11
C SER A 79 -21.10 18.85 -4.16
N MET A 80 -20.99 18.35 -2.92
CA MET A 80 -22.02 18.51 -1.90
C MET A 80 -22.04 19.91 -1.27
N GLY A 81 -21.03 20.75 -1.54
CA GLY A 81 -20.85 22.05 -0.90
C GLY A 81 -20.58 21.95 0.61
N ASP A 82 -20.30 20.74 1.11
CA ASP A 82 -20.13 20.45 2.52
C ASP A 82 -18.75 19.84 2.79
N TRP A 83 -17.87 20.68 3.30
CA TRP A 83 -16.51 20.29 3.68
C TRP A 83 -16.45 19.48 4.98
N SER A 84 -17.53 19.46 5.77
CA SER A 84 -17.64 18.56 6.92
C SER A 84 -17.68 17.10 6.48
N GLY A 85 -18.08 16.83 5.23
CA GLY A 85 -18.01 15.52 4.58
C GLY A 85 -16.59 14.90 4.56
N LEU A 86 -15.54 15.73 4.64
CA LEU A 86 -14.15 15.27 4.72
C LEU A 86 -13.91 14.48 6.03
N PHE A 87 -14.54 14.93 7.12
CA PHE A 87 -14.55 14.25 8.41
C PHE A 87 -15.70 13.25 8.56
N GLY A 88 -16.69 13.28 7.67
CA GLY A 88 -17.78 12.31 7.58
C GLY A 88 -17.33 10.91 7.12
N ASN A 89 -16.17 10.81 6.46
CA ASN A 89 -15.53 9.54 6.12
C ASN A 89 -14.08 9.48 6.66
N PRO A 90 -13.92 9.42 8.00
CA PRO A 90 -12.61 9.52 8.63
C PRO A 90 -11.72 8.34 8.23
N THR A 91 -12.29 7.14 8.06
CA THR A 91 -11.54 5.95 7.64
C THR A 91 -10.89 6.13 6.28
N LYS A 92 -11.61 6.67 5.28
CA LYS A 92 -11.05 6.91 3.94
C LYS A 92 -9.98 8.00 3.98
N LEU A 93 -10.21 9.07 4.74
CA LEU A 93 -9.24 10.16 4.93
C LEU A 93 -7.94 9.64 5.56
N PHE A 94 -8.02 9.02 6.74
CA PHE A 94 -6.85 8.49 7.44
C PHE A 94 -6.15 7.39 6.65
N LEU A 95 -6.89 6.51 5.96
CA LEU A 95 -6.31 5.49 5.09
C LEU A 95 -5.48 6.12 3.98
N SER A 96 -6.01 7.12 3.28
CA SER A 96 -5.27 7.81 2.21
C SER A 96 -4.02 8.53 2.74
N MET A 97 -4.12 9.25 3.86
CA MET A 97 -3.00 10.00 4.43
C MET A 97 -1.85 9.09 4.90
N ILE A 98 -2.17 8.05 5.67
CA ILE A 98 -1.16 7.12 6.20
C ILE A 98 -0.47 6.37 5.06
N THR A 99 -1.25 5.88 4.09
CA THR A 99 -0.70 5.18 2.93
C THR A 99 0.23 6.09 2.11
N ILE A 100 -0.21 7.28 1.72
CA ILE A 100 0.62 8.24 0.97
C ILE A 100 1.92 8.55 1.72
N PHE A 101 1.84 8.81 3.03
CA PHE A 101 3.03 9.13 3.84
C PHE A 101 4.07 8.01 3.81
N PHE A 102 3.68 6.77 4.11
CA PHE A 102 4.63 5.65 4.14
C PHE A 102 5.13 5.27 2.75
N ASP A 103 4.28 5.35 1.73
CA ASP A 103 4.69 5.05 0.36
C ASP A 103 5.73 6.06 -0.14
N LEU A 104 5.58 7.36 0.20
CA LEU A 104 6.62 8.36 -0.06
C LEU A 104 7.93 8.04 0.67
N VAL A 105 7.87 7.61 1.93
CA VAL A 105 9.06 7.17 2.67
C VAL A 105 9.74 6.00 1.95
N PHE A 106 8.99 5.01 1.47
CA PHE A 106 9.56 3.87 0.74
C PHE A 106 10.16 4.25 -0.60
N LEU A 107 9.51 5.13 -1.35
CA LEU A 107 10.04 5.62 -2.63
C LEU A 107 11.30 6.45 -2.43
N ILE A 108 11.36 7.27 -1.38
CA ILE A 108 12.57 8.02 -1.00
C ILE A 108 13.69 7.04 -0.62
N GLN A 109 13.38 6.01 0.18
CA GLN A 109 14.34 4.97 0.55
C GLN A 109 14.87 4.23 -0.68
N HIS A 110 14.00 3.85 -1.61
CA HIS A 110 14.35 3.06 -2.79
C HIS A 110 15.14 3.87 -3.83
N TYR A 111 14.63 5.03 -4.25
CA TYR A 111 15.20 5.78 -5.37
C TYR A 111 16.29 6.79 -4.99
N PHE A 112 16.28 7.32 -3.76
CA PHE A 112 17.23 8.36 -3.36
C PHE A 112 18.29 7.87 -2.38
N LEU A 113 17.90 7.10 -1.36
CA LEU A 113 18.82 6.69 -0.30
C LEU A 113 19.62 5.41 -0.63
N TYR A 114 18.98 4.43 -1.28
CA TYR A 114 19.56 3.10 -1.48
C TYR A 114 19.64 2.65 -2.95
N ALA A 115 19.52 3.58 -3.90
CA ALA A 115 19.53 3.31 -5.34
C ALA A 115 20.82 2.62 -5.83
N ASP A 116 21.96 2.91 -5.21
CA ASP A 116 23.27 2.43 -5.65
C ASP A 116 23.50 0.93 -5.42
N LYS A 117 22.66 0.28 -4.59
CA LYS A 117 22.81 -1.14 -4.25
C LYS A 117 22.02 -2.08 -5.16
N ASP A 118 21.18 -1.56 -6.05
CA ASP A 118 20.45 -2.36 -7.04
C ASP A 118 21.33 -2.73 -8.25
N SER A 119 22.45 -2.01 -8.46
CA SER A 119 23.41 -2.21 -9.55
C SER A 119 24.15 -3.56 -9.54
N TYR A 120 24.15 -4.30 -8.42
CA TYR A 120 24.80 -5.63 -8.35
C TYR A 120 23.94 -6.77 -8.91
N SER A 121 22.64 -6.56 -9.13
CA SER A 121 21.73 -7.58 -9.66
C SER A 121 21.77 -7.72 -11.18
N GLN A 122 22.52 -6.87 -11.87
CA GLN A 122 22.80 -6.91 -13.31
C GLN A 122 24.23 -7.42 -13.58
N LEU A 123 24.76 -8.35 -12.76
CA LEU A 123 25.92 -9.13 -13.20
C LEU A 123 25.51 -9.88 -14.48
N PRO A 124 26.22 -9.69 -15.61
CA PRO A 124 25.77 -10.17 -16.89
C PRO A 124 25.75 -11.70 -16.87
N LEU A 125 24.62 -12.27 -17.29
CA LEU A 125 24.44 -13.69 -17.58
C LEU A 125 25.51 -14.24 -18.55
N GLU A 126 26.27 -13.35 -19.19
CA GLU A 126 27.42 -13.65 -20.05
C GLU A 126 28.60 -14.27 -19.28
N ALA A 127 28.78 -14.01 -17.97
CA ALA A 127 29.90 -14.55 -17.20
C ALA A 127 29.75 -16.03 -16.83
N GLN A 128 28.56 -16.62 -16.99
CA GLN A 128 28.32 -18.04 -16.69
C GLN A 128 28.26 -18.94 -17.94
N GLN A 129 28.32 -18.37 -19.16
CA GLN A 129 28.15 -19.14 -20.40
C GLN A 129 29.48 -19.51 -21.09
N GLN A 130 30.63 -19.09 -20.56
CA GLN A 130 31.95 -19.35 -21.17
C GLN A 130 32.88 -20.07 -20.20
N PRO A 131 32.70 -21.40 -20.02
CA PRO A 131 33.87 -22.28 -20.17
C PRO A 131 33.57 -23.66 -20.80
N SER A 132 32.33 -23.99 -21.17
CA SER A 132 32.00 -25.35 -21.64
C SER A 132 31.97 -25.54 -23.17
N ILE A 133 31.92 -24.46 -23.95
CA ILE A 133 31.77 -24.54 -25.41
C ILE A 133 33.12 -24.61 -26.15
N GLU A 134 34.23 -24.22 -25.52
CA GLU A 134 35.57 -24.23 -26.15
C GLU A 134 36.33 -25.57 -26.00
N ALA A 135 35.71 -26.60 -25.41
CA ALA A 135 36.37 -27.88 -25.10
C ALA A 135 35.79 -29.12 -25.84
N ALA A 136 35.07 -28.93 -26.95
CA ALA A 136 34.50 -30.01 -27.76
C ALA A 136 34.96 -29.97 -29.23
#